data_AF-A0A8R1HNW1-F1
#
_entry.id   AF-A0A8R1HNW1-F1
#
_cell.length_a   1.000
_cell.length_b   1.000
_cell.length_c   1.000
_cell.angle_alpha   90.00
_cell.angle_beta   90.00
_cell.angle_gamma   90.00
#
_symmetry.space_group_name_H-M   'P 1'
#
loop_
_entity.id
_entity.type
_entity.pdbx_description
1 polymer ?
#
loop_
_entity_poly.entity_id
_entity_poly.type
_entity_poly.pdbx_seq_one_letter_code
_entity_poly.pdbx_strand_id
1 'polypeptide(L)'
;MGVAHLPDDPRPGSPVDHQPTTWKEMAKKWPKQTFLIVGNELCERFSFYGMRAVLTLYLFNILGFNSSQSTVLFHAFTVVCYTSPLLGSILADGFIGKFWTIFSISILYACGQILLAFSSIAPSESAHHPLLDLLGLLIVGLGTGGIKPCVSAFGGDQFPAHYTRMISIFFSIFYFSINAGSLISMFLTPKMRSLSCFGNDSCYPLAFGIPAFLMIIATLVFMAGSYWYKKVPPKENVIFKVVGTVVRALRNKSSSSIPRSHWLDYSLEGHECSLSSECRELHGNCAKRKFIDDIKRLIRVIVMLIPVPMFWALYDQQGSTWVLQAVGMNSKIFFGLEILPDQMGVLNAFLILFFIPLFQSVVYPFVENCGFKLTMLRKMAAGGVLTALSFIVCGIVQLFLNGSLPYIPMANEAHLTIINTLPTCDFKVIIDSREPFDLPGKSFQKMMKVV
;
A
#
# COMPACT_ATOMS: atom_id res chain seq x y z
N MET A 1 52.73 19.30 16.22
CA MET A 1 51.56 20.13 15.85
C MET A 1 50.70 19.31 14.91
N GLY A 2 49.67 18.65 15.46
CA GLY A 2 48.74 17.82 14.70
C GLY A 2 47.70 18.69 14.00
N VAL A 3 47.54 18.50 12.70
CA VAL A 3 46.53 19.19 11.90
C VAL A 3 45.16 18.66 12.31
N ALA A 4 44.37 19.50 12.96
CA ALA A 4 42.99 19.20 13.30
C ALA A 4 42.18 19.03 12.00
N HIS A 5 41.53 17.87 11.85
CA HIS A 5 40.56 17.62 10.79
C HIS A 5 39.37 18.57 10.98
N LEU A 6 39.27 19.59 10.12
CA LEU A 6 38.07 20.42 9.99
C LEU A 6 37.05 19.67 9.11
N PRO A 7 35.81 19.43 9.59
CA PRO A 7 34.81 18.65 8.84
C PRO A 7 34.31 19.27 7.54
N ASP A 8 34.59 20.56 7.27
CA ASP A 8 33.97 21.32 6.17
C ASP A 8 34.94 22.37 5.55
N ASP A 9 35.99 21.94 4.82
CA ASP A 9 36.87 22.84 4.06
C ASP A 9 36.50 22.88 2.56
N PRO A 10 36.01 24.01 2.01
CA PRO A 10 35.48 24.11 0.65
C PRO A 10 36.55 24.28 -0.46
N ARG A 11 37.85 24.17 -0.15
CA ARG A 11 38.92 24.38 -1.14
C ARG A 11 39.12 23.19 -2.10
N PRO A 12 39.28 23.40 -3.42
CA PRO A 12 39.60 22.34 -4.37
C PRO A 12 40.96 21.70 -4.06
N GLY A 13 40.99 20.38 -3.90
CA GLY A 13 42.22 19.62 -3.58
C GLY A 13 42.44 19.32 -2.09
N SER A 14 41.49 19.67 -1.21
CA SER A 14 41.45 19.09 0.14
C SER A 14 40.99 17.62 0.06
N PRO A 15 41.43 16.72 0.96
CA PRO A 15 40.98 15.33 1.01
C PRO A 15 39.56 15.19 1.58
N VAL A 16 38.65 16.09 1.20
CA VAL A 16 37.23 16.04 1.54
C VAL A 16 36.53 15.21 0.48
N ASP A 17 35.80 14.18 0.90
CA ASP A 17 35.10 13.27 0.01
C ASP A 17 33.97 14.01 -0.75
N HIS A 18 34.28 14.49 -1.95
CA HIS A 18 33.30 15.20 -2.76
C HIS A 18 32.24 14.23 -3.32
N GLN A 19 31.00 14.74 -3.42
CA GLN A 19 29.90 14.00 -4.02
C GLN A 19 30.22 13.62 -5.47
N PRO A 20 30.08 12.34 -5.87
CA PRO A 20 30.36 11.90 -7.23
C PRO A 20 29.47 12.60 -8.26
N THR A 21 30.07 13.06 -9.35
CA THR A 21 29.36 13.81 -10.41
C THR A 21 29.13 12.98 -11.66
N THR A 22 30.05 12.06 -11.96
CA THR A 22 29.99 11.20 -13.15
C THR A 22 29.37 9.83 -12.85
N TRP A 23 28.74 9.20 -13.84
CA TRP A 23 28.13 7.87 -13.70
C TRP A 23 29.13 6.79 -13.31
N LYS A 24 30.35 6.84 -13.85
CA LYS A 24 31.41 5.87 -13.53
C LYS A 24 31.82 5.94 -12.05
N GLU A 25 31.97 7.15 -11.51
CA GLU A 25 32.31 7.35 -10.09
C GLU A 25 31.16 6.95 -9.17
N MET A 26 29.92 7.33 -9.52
CA MET A 26 28.72 6.93 -8.77
C MET A 26 28.61 5.41 -8.70
N ALA A 27 28.82 4.69 -9.81
CA ALA A 27 28.79 3.24 -9.84
C ALA A 27 29.90 2.62 -8.98
N LYS A 28 31.11 3.19 -9.00
CA LYS A 28 32.25 2.69 -8.20
C LYS A 28 32.05 2.89 -6.69
N LYS A 29 31.49 4.04 -6.28
CA LYS A 29 31.24 4.39 -4.87
C LYS A 29 29.86 3.93 -4.37
N TRP A 30 29.07 3.24 -5.18
CA TRP A 30 27.74 2.78 -4.78
C TRP A 30 27.83 1.74 -3.65
N PRO A 31 27.12 1.93 -2.51
CA PRO A 31 27.09 0.95 -1.44
C PRO A 31 26.40 -0.34 -1.91
N LYS A 32 27.18 -1.41 -2.15
CA LYS A 32 26.69 -2.67 -2.73
C LYS A 32 25.59 -3.34 -1.91
N GLN A 33 25.60 -3.16 -0.60
CA GLN A 33 24.58 -3.69 0.31
C GLN A 33 23.17 -3.15 0.03
N THR A 34 23.05 -1.99 -0.64
CA THR A 34 21.73 -1.44 -1.02
C THR A 34 20.98 -2.33 -2.02
N PHE A 35 21.68 -3.14 -2.84
CA PHE A 35 21.04 -4.09 -3.74
C PHE A 35 20.28 -5.19 -2.99
N LEU A 36 20.77 -5.60 -1.82
CA LEU A 36 20.06 -6.55 -0.95
C LEU A 36 18.77 -5.95 -0.39
N ILE A 37 18.80 -4.65 -0.05
CA ILE A 37 17.63 -3.91 0.44
C ILE A 37 16.58 -3.75 -0.69
N VAL A 38 17.01 -3.39 -1.90
CA VAL A 38 16.13 -3.27 -3.07
C VAL A 38 15.53 -4.62 -3.46
N GLY A 39 16.33 -5.70 -3.43
CA GLY A 39 15.85 -7.06 -3.69
C GLY A 39 14.83 -7.51 -2.64
N ASN A 40 15.09 -7.24 -1.37
CA ASN A 40 14.13 -7.48 -0.29
C ASN A 40 12.83 -6.70 -0.51
N GLU A 41 12.91 -5.41 -0.89
CA GLU A 41 11.72 -4.60 -1.18
C GLU A 41 10.93 -5.17 -2.36
N LEU A 42 11.59 -5.59 -3.44
CA LEU A 42 10.93 -6.21 -4.59
C LEU A 42 10.12 -7.46 -4.16
N CYS A 43 10.74 -8.36 -3.41
CA CYS A 43 10.10 -9.61 -2.95
C CYS A 43 8.96 -9.34 -1.96
N GLU A 44 9.13 -8.40 -1.02
CA GLU A 44 8.07 -8.02 -0.10
C GLU A 44 6.90 -7.39 -0.85
N ARG A 45 7.17 -6.52 -1.84
CA ARG A 45 6.12 -5.86 -2.63
C ARG A 45 5.35 -6.85 -3.49
N PHE A 46 6.05 -7.82 -4.07
CA PHE A 46 5.41 -8.96 -4.71
C PHE A 46 4.48 -9.70 -3.72
N SER A 47 4.98 -10.01 -2.53
CA SER A 47 4.22 -10.76 -1.51
C SER A 47 2.95 -10.01 -1.08
N PHE A 48 3.08 -8.71 -0.79
CA PHE A 48 1.97 -7.85 -0.36
C PHE A 48 0.92 -7.69 -1.46
N TYR A 49 1.31 -7.25 -2.66
CA TYR A 49 0.36 -6.97 -3.73
C TYR A 49 -0.24 -8.23 -4.34
N GLY A 50 0.52 -9.33 -4.42
CA GLY A 50 0.03 -10.62 -4.91
C GLY A 50 -1.06 -11.18 -4.02
N MET A 51 -0.81 -11.27 -2.71
CA MET A 51 -1.83 -11.73 -1.74
C MET A 51 -3.04 -10.80 -1.74
N ARG A 52 -2.82 -9.48 -1.72
CA ARG A 52 -3.92 -8.50 -1.72
C ARG A 52 -4.78 -8.56 -2.98
N ALA A 53 -4.23 -8.87 -4.15
CA ALA A 53 -4.98 -8.95 -5.41
C ALA A 53 -6.06 -10.05 -5.37
N VAL A 54 -5.74 -11.21 -4.81
CA VAL A 54 -6.65 -12.36 -4.75
C VAL A 54 -7.54 -12.38 -3.50
N LEU A 55 -7.25 -11.52 -2.51
CA LEU A 55 -7.86 -11.56 -1.19
C LEU A 55 -9.39 -11.38 -1.21
N THR A 56 -9.92 -10.43 -1.98
CA THR A 56 -11.36 -10.18 -2.04
C THR A 56 -12.13 -11.40 -2.54
N LEU A 57 -11.61 -12.07 -3.58
CA LEU A 57 -12.21 -13.30 -4.10
C LEU A 57 -12.05 -14.48 -3.14
N TYR A 58 -10.97 -14.54 -2.36
CA TYR A 58 -10.81 -15.56 -1.32
C TYR A 58 -11.87 -15.42 -0.23
N LEU A 59 -12.06 -14.20 0.30
CA LEU A 59 -13.06 -13.90 1.30
C LEU A 59 -14.49 -14.22 0.81
N PHE A 60 -14.76 -13.94 -0.47
CA PHE A 60 -16.07 -14.16 -1.07
C PHE A 60 -16.33 -15.64 -1.41
N ASN A 61 -15.44 -16.28 -2.17
CA ASN A 61 -15.67 -17.63 -2.72
C ASN A 61 -15.29 -18.77 -1.76
N ILE A 62 -14.28 -18.60 -0.92
CA ILE A 62 -13.79 -19.69 -0.05
C ILE A 62 -14.33 -19.56 1.38
N LEU A 63 -14.29 -18.35 1.95
CA LEU A 63 -14.85 -18.11 3.30
C LEU A 63 -16.37 -17.91 3.30
N GLY A 64 -16.99 -17.79 2.13
CA GLY A 64 -18.44 -17.66 1.98
C GLY A 64 -19.01 -16.36 2.53
N PHE A 65 -18.19 -15.31 2.70
CA PHE A 65 -18.68 -14.01 3.10
C PHE A 65 -19.44 -13.33 1.97
N ASN A 66 -20.44 -12.52 2.30
CA ASN A 66 -21.13 -11.72 1.29
C ASN A 66 -20.24 -10.56 0.79
N SER A 67 -20.60 -9.97 -0.34
CA SER A 67 -19.83 -8.88 -0.99
C SER A 67 -19.51 -7.70 -0.07
N SER A 68 -20.43 -7.35 0.85
CA SER A 68 -20.25 -6.28 1.82
C SER A 68 -19.22 -6.67 2.89
N GLN A 69 -19.36 -7.88 3.46
CA GLN A 69 -18.43 -8.43 4.46
C GLN A 69 -17.02 -8.59 3.88
N SER A 70 -16.86 -9.12 2.66
CA SER A 70 -15.56 -9.25 2.00
C SER A 70 -14.89 -7.88 1.82
N THR A 71 -15.67 -6.87 1.43
CA THR A 71 -15.18 -5.49 1.27
C THR A 71 -14.74 -4.91 2.62
N VAL A 72 -15.56 -5.05 3.67
CA VAL A 72 -15.23 -4.58 5.02
C VAL A 72 -13.95 -5.24 5.54
N LEU A 73 -13.80 -6.55 5.39
CA LEU A 73 -12.62 -7.29 5.86
C LEU A 73 -11.36 -6.90 5.07
N PHE A 74 -11.46 -6.72 3.75
CA PHE A 74 -10.35 -6.22 2.93
C PHE A 74 -9.87 -4.83 3.38
N HIS A 75 -10.80 -3.92 3.67
CA HIS A 75 -10.46 -2.59 4.16
C HIS A 75 -10.01 -2.60 5.62
N ALA A 76 -10.55 -3.47 6.47
CA ALA A 76 -10.05 -3.66 7.83
C ALA A 76 -8.58 -4.11 7.83
N PHE A 77 -8.24 -5.09 6.99
CA PHE A 77 -6.85 -5.48 6.74
C PHE A 77 -5.99 -4.29 6.29
N THR A 78 -6.49 -3.50 5.34
CA THR A 78 -5.80 -2.29 4.83
C THR A 78 -5.56 -1.26 5.93
N VAL A 79 -6.52 -1.05 6.84
CA VAL A 79 -6.36 -0.16 8.01
C VAL A 79 -5.23 -0.65 8.91
N VAL A 80 -5.15 -1.96 9.19
CA VAL A 80 -4.04 -2.51 9.98
C VAL A 80 -2.70 -2.25 9.28
N CYS A 81 -2.59 -2.50 7.97
CA CYS A 81 -1.37 -2.27 7.19
C CYS A 81 -0.86 -0.83 7.20
N TYR A 82 -1.75 0.16 7.24
CA TYR A 82 -1.38 1.58 7.19
C TYR A 82 -1.39 2.27 8.56
N THR A 83 -1.88 1.61 9.61
CA THR A 83 -1.79 2.09 11.00
C THR A 83 -0.56 1.52 11.74
N SER A 84 -0.21 0.26 11.47
CA SER A 84 0.96 -0.38 12.09
C SER A 84 2.34 0.24 11.77
N PRO A 85 2.55 1.07 10.73
CA PRO A 85 3.77 1.88 10.59
C PRO A 85 4.07 2.74 11.82
N LEU A 86 3.06 3.23 12.55
CA LEU A 86 3.30 3.97 13.79
C LEU A 86 3.99 3.10 14.84
N LEU A 87 3.51 1.86 15.02
CA LEU A 87 4.12 0.88 15.91
C LEU A 87 5.55 0.53 15.47
N GLY A 88 5.74 0.31 14.17
CA GLY A 88 7.06 0.03 13.57
C GLY A 88 8.06 1.15 13.83
N SER A 89 7.65 2.41 13.62
CA SER A 89 8.50 3.58 13.87
C SER A 89 8.88 3.74 15.34
N ILE A 90 7.94 3.54 16.27
CA ILE A 90 8.21 3.59 17.71
C ILE A 90 9.21 2.52 18.14
N LEU A 91 9.07 1.30 17.60
CA LEU A 91 9.99 0.20 17.89
C LEU A 91 11.39 0.45 17.33
N ALA A 92 11.48 0.94 16.08
CA ALA A 92 12.73 1.20 15.40
C ALA A 92 13.49 2.38 15.96
N ASP A 93 12.82 3.51 16.16
CA ASP A 93 13.48 4.71 16.62
C ASP A 93 13.81 4.58 18.11
N GLY A 94 12.91 4.07 18.95
CA GLY A 94 13.05 4.09 20.40
C GLY A 94 13.76 2.93 21.07
N PHE A 95 13.72 1.71 20.52
CA PHE A 95 14.09 0.51 21.28
C PHE A 95 15.21 -0.30 20.62
N ILE A 96 14.96 -0.87 19.44
CA ILE A 96 15.85 -1.91 18.88
C ILE A 96 16.58 -1.48 17.60
N GLY A 97 16.26 -0.31 17.05
CA GLY A 97 16.86 0.19 15.81
C GLY A 97 16.14 -0.33 14.56
N LYS A 98 16.36 0.36 13.43
CA LYS A 98 15.72 0.04 12.14
C LYS A 98 16.03 -1.39 11.67
N PHE A 99 17.29 -1.82 11.75
CA PHE A 99 17.70 -3.15 11.27
C PHE A 99 16.96 -4.28 11.98
N TRP A 100 16.98 -4.30 13.32
CA TRP A 100 16.32 -5.33 14.11
C TRP A 100 14.80 -5.26 14.01
N THR A 101 14.24 -4.06 13.87
CA THR A 101 12.81 -3.89 13.60
C THR A 101 12.41 -4.53 12.27
N ILE A 102 13.15 -4.25 11.19
CA ILE A 102 12.89 -4.86 9.88
C ILE A 102 12.99 -6.38 9.99
N PHE A 103 14.06 -6.91 10.57
CA PHE A 103 14.25 -8.37 10.64
C PHE A 103 13.19 -9.09 11.48
N SER A 104 12.95 -8.64 12.71
CA SER A 104 12.00 -9.29 13.62
C SER A 104 10.56 -9.19 13.13
N ILE A 105 10.16 -8.04 12.59
CA ILE A 105 8.81 -7.87 12.03
C ILE A 105 8.67 -8.63 10.70
N SER A 106 9.72 -8.76 9.89
CA SER A 106 9.68 -9.61 8.69
C SER A 106 9.50 -11.09 9.01
N ILE A 107 10.05 -11.59 10.12
CA ILE A 107 9.75 -12.96 10.61
C ILE A 107 8.26 -13.07 10.96
N LEU A 108 7.72 -12.12 11.72
CA LEU A 108 6.29 -12.09 12.06
C LEU A 108 5.43 -12.08 10.78
N TYR A 109 5.82 -11.29 9.78
CA TYR A 109 5.15 -11.24 8.49
C TYR A 109 5.19 -12.61 7.79
N ALA A 110 6.36 -13.24 7.70
CA ALA A 110 6.48 -14.57 7.10
C ALA A 110 5.59 -15.60 7.83
N CYS A 111 5.54 -15.59 9.16
CA CYS A 111 4.64 -16.45 9.94
C CYS A 111 3.16 -16.22 9.59
N GLY A 112 2.74 -14.96 9.43
CA GLY A 112 1.37 -14.62 9.01
C GLY A 112 1.02 -15.15 7.63
N GLN A 113 1.94 -15.02 6.66
CA GLN A 113 1.74 -15.55 5.30
C GLN A 113 1.71 -17.08 5.28
N ILE A 114 2.56 -17.73 6.07
CA ILE A 114 2.57 -19.19 6.24
C ILE A 114 1.24 -19.66 6.83
N LEU A 115 0.76 -18.99 7.89
CA LEU A 115 -0.54 -19.30 8.49
C LEU A 115 -1.68 -19.15 7.49
N LEU A 116 -1.67 -18.10 6.66
CA LEU A 116 -2.67 -17.88 5.61
C LEU A 116 -2.61 -18.95 4.51
N ALA A 117 -1.40 -19.36 4.10
CA ALA A 117 -1.22 -20.41 3.11
C ALA A 117 -1.71 -21.77 3.64
N PHE A 118 -1.40 -22.12 4.89
CA PHE A 118 -1.86 -23.37 5.50
C PHE A 118 -3.36 -23.38 5.77
N SER A 119 -3.94 -22.27 6.26
CA SER A 119 -5.39 -22.18 6.49
C SER A 119 -6.15 -22.41 5.19
N SER A 120 -5.69 -21.85 4.06
CA SER A 120 -6.35 -22.04 2.75
C SER A 120 -6.39 -23.48 2.20
N ILE A 121 -5.71 -24.44 2.85
CA ILE A 121 -5.81 -25.88 2.54
C ILE A 121 -6.97 -26.53 3.31
N ALA A 122 -7.37 -25.96 4.45
CA ALA A 122 -8.32 -26.60 5.33
C ALA A 122 -9.72 -26.67 4.68
N PRO A 123 -10.51 -27.71 4.99
CA PRO A 123 -11.85 -27.86 4.44
C PRO A 123 -12.75 -26.68 4.85
N SER A 124 -13.51 -26.16 3.88
CA SER A 124 -14.44 -25.03 4.07
C SER A 124 -15.50 -25.25 5.15
N GLU A 125 -15.80 -26.51 5.51
CA GLU A 125 -16.80 -26.86 6.53
C GLU A 125 -16.29 -26.69 7.97
N SER A 126 -15.00 -26.42 8.17
CA SER A 126 -14.45 -26.28 9.51
C SER A 126 -14.74 -24.90 10.11
N ALA A 127 -15.39 -24.87 11.28
CA ALA A 127 -15.74 -23.63 11.98
C ALA A 127 -14.52 -22.75 12.35
N HIS A 128 -13.33 -23.35 12.42
CA HIS A 128 -12.09 -22.64 12.76
C HIS A 128 -11.39 -22.02 11.56
N HIS A 129 -11.77 -22.36 10.32
CA HIS A 129 -11.09 -21.89 9.11
C HIS A 129 -11.10 -20.36 9.01
N PRO A 130 -12.24 -19.65 9.07
CA PRO A 130 -12.25 -18.19 8.98
C PRO A 130 -11.45 -17.50 10.10
N LEU A 131 -11.41 -18.08 11.31
CA LEU A 131 -10.66 -17.51 12.42
C LEU A 131 -9.14 -17.56 12.17
N LEU A 132 -8.64 -18.67 11.63
CA LEU A 132 -7.23 -18.83 11.30
C LEU A 132 -6.80 -17.88 10.17
N ASP A 133 -7.64 -17.74 9.13
CA ASP A 133 -7.40 -16.78 8.05
C ASP A 133 -7.35 -15.33 8.55
N LEU A 134 -8.33 -14.93 9.38
CA LEU A 134 -8.38 -13.59 9.95
C LEU A 134 -7.19 -13.30 10.88
N LEU A 135 -6.77 -14.29 11.67
CA LEU A 135 -5.56 -14.18 12.48
C LEU A 135 -4.31 -14.04 11.59
N GLY A 136 -4.22 -14.83 10.51
CA GLY A 136 -3.16 -14.72 9.52
C GLY A 136 -3.10 -13.32 8.90
N LEU A 137 -4.24 -12.79 8.45
CA LEU A 137 -4.34 -11.44 7.89
C LEU A 137 -3.96 -10.34 8.89
N LEU A 138 -4.34 -10.48 10.17
CA LEU A 138 -3.93 -9.55 11.22
C LEU A 138 -2.41 -9.54 11.38
N ILE A 139 -1.79 -10.71 11.48
CA ILE A 139 -0.33 -10.86 11.60
C ILE A 139 0.37 -10.28 10.37
N VAL A 140 -0.12 -10.57 9.16
CA VAL A 140 0.39 -10.00 7.91
C VAL A 140 0.27 -8.47 7.92
N GLY A 141 -0.87 -7.93 8.35
CA GLY A 141 -1.10 -6.49 8.42
C GLY A 141 -0.14 -5.77 9.37
N LEU A 142 0.13 -6.37 10.53
CA LEU A 142 1.14 -5.88 11.47
C LEU A 142 2.56 -5.99 10.89
N GLY A 143 2.85 -7.11 10.20
CA GLY A 143 4.11 -7.39 9.53
C GLY A 143 4.47 -6.37 8.45
N THR A 144 3.66 -6.27 7.40
CA THR A 144 3.92 -5.36 6.28
C THR A 144 3.96 -3.90 6.72
N GLY A 145 3.04 -3.46 7.59
CA GLY A 145 3.03 -2.06 7.99
C GLY A 145 4.14 -1.71 8.98
N GLY A 146 4.51 -2.62 9.88
CA GLY A 146 5.60 -2.39 10.83
C GLY A 146 6.98 -2.17 10.18
N ILE A 147 7.25 -2.79 9.03
CA ILE A 147 8.52 -2.59 8.30
C ILE A 147 8.53 -1.35 7.40
N LYS A 148 7.36 -0.87 6.91
CA LYS A 148 7.24 0.24 5.95
C LYS A 148 8.02 1.52 6.30
N PRO A 149 7.98 2.06 7.54
CA PRO A 149 8.70 3.30 7.84
C PRO A 149 10.22 3.08 7.95
N CYS A 150 10.66 1.83 8.09
CA CYS A 150 12.03 1.48 8.41
C CYS A 150 12.88 1.16 7.17
N VAL A 151 12.35 0.38 6.21
CA VAL A 151 13.14 -0.19 5.09
C VAL A 151 13.70 0.90 4.19
N SER A 152 12.87 1.86 3.76
CA SER A 152 13.29 2.96 2.88
C SER A 152 14.29 3.89 3.58
N ALA A 153 14.05 4.20 4.85
CA ALA A 153 14.96 4.99 5.67
C ALA A 153 16.30 4.28 5.91
N PHE A 154 16.27 2.97 6.18
CA PHE A 154 17.48 2.15 6.35
C PHE A 154 18.30 2.05 5.06
N GLY A 155 17.64 1.97 3.91
CA GLY A 155 18.29 2.04 2.60
C GLY A 155 18.99 3.37 2.35
N GLY A 156 18.34 4.49 2.68
CA GLY A 156 18.94 5.83 2.61
C GLY A 156 20.15 5.99 3.52
N ASP A 157 20.11 5.42 4.73
CA ASP A 157 21.20 5.48 5.72
C ASP A 157 22.51 4.81 5.23
N GLN A 158 22.45 3.97 4.19
CA GLN A 158 23.64 3.32 3.63
C GLN A 158 24.56 4.29 2.88
N PHE A 159 24.04 5.46 2.51
CA PHE A 159 24.81 6.50 1.82
C PHE A 159 25.35 7.53 2.82
N PRO A 160 26.51 8.15 2.52
CA PRO A 160 26.91 9.39 3.19
C PRO A 160 25.85 10.49 2.99
N ALA A 161 25.57 11.27 4.03
CA ALA A 161 24.49 12.26 4.01
C ALA A 161 24.65 13.35 2.93
N HIS A 162 25.89 13.68 2.57
CA HIS A 162 26.20 14.66 1.53
C HIS A 162 26.03 14.10 0.10
N TYR A 163 25.83 12.80 -0.11
CA TYR A 163 25.62 12.18 -1.43
C TYR A 163 24.16 12.29 -1.92
N THR A 164 23.63 13.51 -1.94
CA THR A 164 22.22 13.81 -2.22
C THR A 164 21.70 13.22 -3.56
N ARG A 165 22.51 13.28 -4.62
CA ARG A 165 22.17 12.77 -5.95
C ARG A 165 22.09 11.25 -5.98
N MET A 166 23.03 10.57 -5.35
CA MET A 166 23.02 9.09 -5.29
C MET A 166 21.85 8.60 -4.45
N ILE A 167 21.54 9.27 -3.34
CA ILE A 167 20.35 8.99 -2.52
C ILE A 167 19.06 9.15 -3.34
N SER A 168 18.95 10.22 -4.15
CA SER A 168 17.80 10.43 -5.03
C SER A 168 17.66 9.34 -6.11
N ILE A 169 18.77 8.92 -6.72
CA ILE A 169 18.79 7.78 -7.67
C ILE A 169 18.40 6.48 -6.97
N PHE A 170 18.88 6.25 -5.75
CA PHE A 170 18.51 5.08 -4.95
C PHE A 170 17.00 5.03 -4.71
N PHE A 171 16.38 6.13 -4.30
CA PHE A 171 14.93 6.19 -4.13
C PHE A 171 14.18 6.00 -5.45
N SER A 172 14.75 6.39 -6.59
CA SER A 172 14.16 6.12 -7.90
C SER A 172 14.20 4.63 -8.25
N ILE A 173 15.32 3.94 -7.98
CA ILE A 173 15.47 2.49 -8.15
C ILE A 173 14.51 1.75 -7.19
N PHE A 174 14.42 2.20 -5.94
CA PHE A 174 13.49 1.66 -4.93
C PHE A 174 12.02 1.83 -5.36
N TYR A 175 11.67 3.00 -5.92
CA TYR A 175 10.34 3.23 -6.47
C TYR A 175 10.03 2.32 -7.67
N PHE A 176 11.01 2.12 -8.54
CA PHE A 176 10.89 1.18 -9.66
C PHE A 176 10.69 -0.26 -9.15
N SER A 177 11.44 -0.72 -8.14
CA SER A 177 11.28 -2.06 -7.60
C SER A 177 9.90 -2.29 -6.97
N ILE A 178 9.32 -1.28 -6.32
CA ILE A 178 7.94 -1.34 -5.80
C ILE A 178 6.95 -1.61 -6.93
N ASN A 179 7.00 -0.83 -8.00
CA ASN A 179 6.07 -0.94 -9.11
C ASN A 179 6.29 -2.24 -9.91
N ALA A 180 7.54 -2.62 -10.13
CA ALA A 180 7.88 -3.90 -10.76
C ALA A 180 7.34 -5.08 -9.95
N GLY A 181 7.59 -5.11 -8.63
CA GLY A 181 7.06 -6.14 -7.74
C GLY A 181 5.54 -6.24 -7.78
N SER A 182 4.86 -5.09 -7.68
CA SER A 182 3.39 -4.99 -7.78
C SER A 182 2.86 -5.50 -9.11
N LEU A 183 3.45 -5.09 -10.23
CA LEU A 183 3.00 -5.45 -11.58
C LEU A 183 3.12 -6.96 -11.79
N ILE A 184 4.29 -7.53 -11.44
CA ILE A 184 4.53 -8.97 -11.60
C ILE A 184 3.58 -9.77 -10.71
N SER A 185 3.37 -9.36 -9.46
CA SER A 185 2.49 -10.10 -8.54
C SER A 185 1.02 -10.01 -8.92
N MET A 186 0.52 -8.83 -9.31
CA MET A 186 -0.88 -8.67 -9.73
C MET A 186 -1.20 -9.44 -11.00
N PHE A 187 -0.20 -9.72 -11.84
CA PHE A 187 -0.37 -10.56 -13.02
C PHE A 187 -0.29 -12.06 -12.66
N LEU A 188 0.77 -12.45 -11.96
CA LEU A 188 1.10 -13.86 -11.73
C LEU A 188 0.24 -14.51 -10.65
N THR A 189 -0.05 -13.82 -9.54
CA THR A 189 -0.78 -14.42 -8.40
C THR A 189 -2.21 -14.84 -8.75
N PRO A 190 -3.03 -14.02 -9.44
CA PRO A 190 -4.32 -14.47 -9.97
C PRO A 190 -4.20 -15.66 -10.92
N LYS A 191 -3.15 -15.73 -11.74
CA LYS A 191 -2.93 -16.86 -12.65
C LYS A 191 -2.57 -18.14 -11.91
N MET A 192 -1.83 -18.04 -10.80
CA MET A 192 -1.55 -19.16 -9.91
C MET A 192 -2.82 -19.61 -9.18
N ARG A 193 -3.67 -18.66 -8.74
CA ARG A 193 -4.99 -18.95 -8.17
C ARG A 193 -5.90 -19.67 -9.15
N SER A 194 -5.87 -19.36 -10.45
CA SER A 194 -6.76 -19.99 -11.43
C SER A 194 -6.41 -21.44 -11.77
N LEU A 195 -5.35 -22.01 -11.18
CA LEU A 195 -5.01 -23.42 -11.33
C LEU A 195 -5.87 -24.28 -10.40
N SER A 196 -6.12 -25.53 -10.76
CA SER A 196 -6.81 -26.49 -9.90
C SER A 196 -5.84 -27.13 -8.90
N CYS A 197 -6.19 -27.17 -7.61
CA CYS A 197 -5.43 -27.94 -6.62
C CYS A 197 -6.30 -28.40 -5.46
N PHE A 198 -5.88 -29.49 -4.79
CA PHE A 198 -6.61 -30.08 -3.65
C PHE A 198 -8.10 -30.37 -3.93
N GLY A 199 -8.45 -30.70 -5.18
CA GLY A 199 -9.83 -30.99 -5.57
C GLY A 199 -10.71 -29.77 -5.86
N ASN A 200 -10.17 -28.54 -5.77
CA ASN A 200 -10.86 -27.30 -6.11
C ASN A 200 -10.40 -26.75 -7.47
N ASP A 201 -11.29 -26.06 -8.19
CA ASP A 201 -11.00 -25.36 -9.45
C ASP A 201 -10.17 -24.07 -9.26
N SER A 202 -9.78 -23.75 -8.02
CA SER A 202 -8.93 -22.61 -7.68
C SER A 202 -7.91 -22.96 -6.61
N CYS A 203 -6.67 -22.51 -6.78
CA CYS A 203 -5.54 -22.83 -5.94
C CYS A 203 -5.04 -21.65 -5.11
N TYR A 204 -5.77 -21.33 -4.03
CA TYR A 204 -5.34 -20.34 -3.05
C TYR A 204 -4.09 -20.74 -2.25
N PRO A 205 -3.85 -22.02 -1.89
CA PRO A 205 -2.61 -22.42 -1.22
C PRO A 205 -1.36 -22.06 -2.01
N LEU A 206 -1.39 -22.19 -3.33
CA LEU A 206 -0.29 -21.76 -4.20
C LEU A 206 -0.19 -20.23 -4.28
N ALA A 207 -1.34 -19.56 -4.42
CA ALA A 207 -1.42 -18.11 -4.53
C ALA A 207 -0.93 -17.39 -3.26
N PHE A 208 -1.11 -17.97 -2.07
CA PHE A 208 -0.59 -17.46 -0.80
C PHE A 208 0.79 -18.04 -0.43
N GLY A 209 1.05 -19.29 -0.79
CA GLY A 209 2.31 -19.99 -0.48
C GLY A 209 3.52 -19.41 -1.18
N ILE A 210 3.41 -18.98 -2.45
CA ILE A 210 4.52 -18.33 -3.16
C ILE A 210 4.90 -16.97 -2.53
N PRO A 211 3.95 -16.06 -2.25
CA PRO A 211 4.21 -14.88 -1.42
C PRO A 211 4.87 -15.18 -0.08
N ALA A 212 4.47 -16.26 0.61
CA ALA A 212 5.08 -16.68 1.87
C ALA A 212 6.56 -17.08 1.66
N PHE A 213 6.82 -17.94 0.67
CA PHE A 213 8.16 -18.39 0.32
C PHE A 213 9.08 -17.23 -0.07
N LEU A 214 8.60 -16.31 -0.91
CA LEU A 214 9.36 -15.12 -1.29
C LEU A 214 9.64 -14.20 -0.11
N MET A 215 8.72 -14.07 0.85
CA MET A 215 8.94 -13.29 2.06
C MET A 215 10.01 -13.91 2.97
N ILE A 216 10.05 -15.25 3.07
CA ILE A 216 11.12 -15.97 3.79
C ILE A 216 12.47 -15.70 3.12
N ILE A 217 12.55 -15.85 1.79
CA ILE A 217 13.78 -15.55 1.04
C ILE A 217 14.21 -14.10 1.25
N ALA A 218 13.28 -13.15 1.15
CA ALA A 218 13.56 -11.73 1.36
C ALA A 218 14.19 -11.49 2.74
N THR A 219 13.61 -12.09 3.78
CA THR A 219 14.10 -12.00 5.16
C THR A 219 15.49 -12.61 5.32
N LEU A 220 15.75 -13.78 4.72
CA LEU A 220 17.05 -14.44 4.75
C LEU A 220 18.12 -13.64 4.00
N VAL A 221 17.80 -13.12 2.81
CA VAL A 221 18.68 -12.26 2.01
C VAL A 221 19.00 -10.96 2.76
N PHE A 222 17.99 -10.36 3.40
CA PHE A 222 18.19 -9.18 4.24
C PHE A 222 19.14 -9.50 5.40
N MET A 223 18.92 -10.60 6.12
CA MET A 223 19.81 -11.02 7.22
C MET A 223 21.23 -11.33 6.75
N ALA A 224 21.41 -11.95 5.59
CA ALA A 224 22.74 -12.22 5.02
C ALA A 224 23.58 -10.94 4.85
N GLY A 225 22.93 -9.80 4.54
CA GLY A 225 23.59 -8.50 4.45
C GLY A 225 23.96 -7.84 5.78
N SER A 226 23.61 -8.46 6.93
CA SER A 226 23.74 -7.86 8.28
C SER A 226 25.14 -7.33 8.59
N TYR A 227 26.20 -8.01 8.13
CA TYR A 227 27.58 -7.61 8.37
C TYR A 227 28.03 -6.40 7.52
N TRP A 228 27.35 -6.12 6.41
CA TRP A 228 27.70 -5.03 5.49
C TRP A 228 26.85 -3.77 5.67
N TYR A 229 25.73 -3.86 6.39
CA TYR A 229 24.89 -2.69 6.62
C TYR A 229 25.47 -1.73 7.64
N LYS A 230 25.33 -0.45 7.34
CA LYS A 230 25.48 0.61 8.32
C LYS A 230 24.24 0.65 9.22
N LYS A 231 24.43 0.36 10.51
CA LYS A 231 23.36 0.33 11.53
C LYS A 231 23.48 1.57 12.41
N VAL A 232 22.58 2.53 12.20
CA VAL A 232 22.52 3.75 13.01
C VAL A 232 21.86 3.42 14.36
N PRO A 233 22.40 3.90 15.50
CA PRO A 233 21.79 3.66 16.79
C PRO A 233 20.39 4.28 16.89
N PRO A 234 19.51 3.71 17.74
CA PRO A 234 18.18 4.26 18.01
C PRO A 234 18.27 5.72 18.48
N LYS A 235 17.26 6.53 18.14
CA LYS A 235 17.15 7.95 18.52
C LYS A 235 15.94 8.12 19.42
N GLU A 236 15.74 9.32 19.97
CA GLU A 236 14.55 9.54 20.78
C GLU A 236 13.26 9.52 19.94
N ASN A 237 12.21 8.92 20.52
CA ASN A 237 10.89 8.84 19.89
C ASN A 237 10.25 10.23 19.73
N VAL A 238 10.26 10.75 18.51
CA VAL A 238 9.69 12.06 18.17
C VAL A 238 8.17 12.08 18.42
N ILE A 239 7.46 10.97 18.20
CA ILE A 239 6.01 10.88 18.43
C ILE A 239 5.66 11.19 19.90
N PHE A 240 6.34 10.54 20.85
CA PHE A 240 6.09 10.78 22.28
C PHE A 240 6.46 12.22 22.69
N LYS A 241 7.51 12.81 22.09
CA LYS A 241 7.85 14.23 22.31
C LYS A 241 6.75 15.18 21.82
N VAL A 242 6.21 14.93 20.63
CA VAL A 242 5.13 15.76 20.06
C VAL A 242 3.87 15.64 20.92
N VAL A 243 3.44 14.42 21.23
CA VAL A 243 2.25 14.18 22.08
C VAL A 243 2.43 14.81 23.46
N GLY A 244 3.58 14.60 24.10
CA GLY A 244 3.89 15.20 25.40
C GLY A 244 3.89 16.73 25.38
N THR A 245 4.41 17.34 24.31
CA THR A 245 4.41 18.80 24.12
C THR A 245 2.99 19.34 23.93
N VAL A 246 2.16 18.66 23.14
CA VAL A 246 0.75 19.03 22.92
C VAL A 246 -0.05 18.90 24.21
N VAL A 247 0.06 17.79 24.93
CA VAL A 247 -0.62 17.59 26.22
C VAL A 247 -0.20 18.65 27.23
N ARG A 248 1.11 18.95 27.33
CA ARG A 248 1.62 20.02 28.19
C ARG A 248 1.06 21.38 27.80
N ALA A 249 1.02 21.71 26.51
CA ALA A 249 0.45 22.97 26.03
C ALA A 249 -1.03 23.10 26.41
N LEU A 250 -1.82 22.04 26.24
CA LEU A 250 -3.25 22.04 26.58
C LEU A 250 -3.48 22.17 28.10
N ARG A 251 -2.70 21.43 28.91
CA ARG A 251 -2.78 21.51 30.37
C ARG A 251 -2.44 22.92 30.87
N ASN A 252 -1.36 23.49 30.37
CA ASN A 252 -0.90 24.83 30.73
C ASN A 252 -1.88 25.91 30.25
N LYS A 253 -2.46 25.77 29.05
CA LYS A 253 -3.50 26.68 28.56
C LYS A 253 -4.72 26.72 29.49
N SER A 254 -5.08 25.59 30.09
CA SER A 254 -6.22 25.51 31.03
C SER A 254 -5.93 26.16 32.40
N SER A 255 -4.67 26.28 32.79
CA SER A 255 -4.25 26.77 34.11
C SER A 255 -3.66 28.18 34.08
N SER A 256 -3.21 28.65 32.93
CA SER A 256 -2.43 29.88 32.79
C SER A 256 -3.33 31.07 32.47
N SER A 257 -3.22 32.13 33.27
CA SER A 257 -3.96 33.39 33.07
C SER A 257 -3.31 34.32 32.04
N ILE A 258 -2.13 33.98 31.51
CA ILE A 258 -1.38 34.83 30.57
C ILE A 258 -1.75 34.49 29.13
N PRO A 259 -2.28 35.43 28.33
CA PRO A 259 -2.57 35.18 26.92
C PRO A 259 -1.28 35.04 26.11
N ARG A 260 -1.17 33.97 25.32
CA ARG A 260 -0.09 33.73 24.34
C ARG A 260 -0.66 33.83 22.92
N SER A 261 0.18 34.21 21.95
CA SER A 261 -0.25 34.37 20.55
C SER A 261 -0.68 33.06 19.88
N HIS A 262 -0.07 31.93 20.26
CA HIS A 262 -0.48 30.60 19.81
C HIS A 262 -0.65 29.65 21.00
N TRP A 263 -1.67 28.78 20.97
CA TRP A 263 -1.99 27.85 22.06
C TRP A 263 -0.87 26.84 22.36
N LEU A 264 -0.02 26.54 21.38
CA LEU A 264 1.12 25.63 21.56
C LEU A 264 2.27 26.27 22.35
N ASP A 265 2.33 27.60 22.42
CA ASP A 265 3.38 28.34 23.15
C ASP A 265 3.24 28.23 24.67
N TYR A 266 2.07 27.80 25.17
CA TYR A 266 1.88 27.45 26.58
C TYR A 266 2.79 26.30 27.04
N SER A 267 3.34 25.49 26.13
CA SER A 267 4.34 24.47 26.46
C SER A 267 5.70 25.04 26.91
N LEU A 268 5.97 26.33 26.63
CA LEU A 268 7.16 27.07 27.08
C LEU A 268 7.00 27.66 28.48
N GLU A 269 5.85 27.50 29.13
CA GLU A 269 5.66 28.00 30.49
C GLU A 269 6.67 27.36 31.45
N GLY A 270 7.39 28.22 32.18
CA GLY A 270 8.49 27.86 33.07
C GLY A 270 9.81 27.50 32.37
N HIS A 271 9.95 27.72 31.05
CA HIS A 271 11.17 27.43 30.32
C HIS A 271 11.95 28.70 29.95
N GLU A 272 13.13 28.86 30.53
CA GLU A 272 14.07 29.91 30.17
C GLU A 272 15.11 29.39 29.17
N CYS A 273 15.01 29.84 27.93
CA CYS A 273 15.87 29.43 26.82
C CYS A 273 17.37 29.76 27.06
N SER A 274 17.68 30.73 27.91
CA SER A 274 19.05 31.11 28.27
C SER A 274 19.72 30.15 29.26
N LEU A 275 18.95 29.44 30.08
CA LEU A 275 19.47 28.54 31.13
C LEU A 275 19.51 27.07 30.72
N SER A 276 18.76 26.65 29.70
CA SER A 276 18.78 25.26 29.25
C SER A 276 20.06 24.89 28.51
N SER A 277 20.68 23.77 28.88
CA SER A 277 21.89 23.23 28.25
C SER A 277 21.74 23.02 26.74
N GLU A 278 20.60 22.50 26.27
CA GLU A 278 20.33 22.25 24.84
C GLU A 278 20.33 23.52 23.98
N CYS A 279 19.91 24.67 24.53
CA CYS A 279 19.88 25.93 23.78
C CYS A 279 21.26 26.60 23.71
N ARG A 280 22.19 26.21 24.60
CA ARG A 280 23.57 26.71 24.62
C ARG A 280 24.39 26.17 23.45
N GLU A 281 24.13 24.93 23.05
CA GLU A 281 24.77 24.29 21.87
C GLU A 281 24.34 24.90 20.53
N LEU A 282 23.18 25.57 20.49
CA LEU A 282 22.58 26.13 19.28
C LEU A 282 22.91 27.62 19.03
N HIS A 283 24.02 28.11 19.61
CA HIS A 283 24.52 29.49 19.44
C HIS A 283 23.45 30.59 19.67
N GLY A 284 22.62 30.43 20.72
CA GLY A 284 21.59 31.40 21.10
C GLY A 284 20.19 31.17 20.50
N ASN A 285 20.00 30.14 19.68
CA ASN A 285 18.68 29.74 19.21
C ASN A 285 18.04 28.72 20.17
N CYS A 286 16.82 29.02 20.62
CA CYS A 286 16.11 28.14 21.57
C CYS A 286 15.61 26.85 20.87
N ALA A 287 16.25 25.71 21.17
CA ALA A 287 15.93 24.40 20.60
C ALA A 287 14.45 24.02 20.79
N LYS A 288 13.94 24.23 22.01
CA LYS A 288 12.55 23.93 22.36
C LYS A 288 11.55 24.80 21.59
N ARG A 289 11.87 26.08 21.37
CA ARG A 289 11.04 26.99 20.57
C ARG A 289 11.00 26.55 19.11
N LYS A 290 12.15 26.21 18.53
CA LYS A 290 12.24 25.67 17.17
C LYS A 290 11.38 24.40 17.01
N PHE A 291 11.46 23.49 17.97
CA PHE A 291 10.64 22.28 17.98
C PHE A 291 9.13 22.57 18.04
N ILE A 292 8.70 23.54 18.84
CA ILE A 292 7.30 23.98 18.90
C ILE A 292 6.86 24.59 17.56
N ASP A 293 7.71 25.40 16.93
CA ASP A 293 7.42 25.97 15.62
C ASP A 293 7.33 24.89 14.52
N ASP A 294 8.15 23.84 14.62
CA ASP A 294 8.05 22.65 13.76
C ASP A 294 6.73 21.90 13.99
N ILE A 295 6.24 21.77 15.24
CA ILE A 295 4.92 21.20 15.52
C ILE A 295 3.79 22.09 14.96
N LYS A 296 3.90 23.42 15.04
CA LYS A 296 2.91 24.32 14.42
C LYS A 296 2.83 24.10 12.91
N ARG A 297 3.99 23.93 12.25
CA ARG A 297 4.05 23.62 10.81
C ARG A 297 3.45 22.25 10.51
N LEU A 298 3.75 21.24 11.33
CA LEU A 298 3.18 19.89 11.23
C LEU A 298 1.64 19.95 11.29
N ILE A 299 1.06 20.66 12.25
CA ILE A 299 -0.40 20.79 12.39
C ILE A 299 -1.02 21.45 11.15
N ARG A 300 -0.37 22.48 10.58
CA ARG A 300 -0.83 23.10 9.33
C ARG A 300 -0.82 22.12 8.16
N VAL A 301 0.20 21.27 8.07
CA VAL A 301 0.28 20.21 7.04
C VAL A 301 -0.82 19.17 7.27
N ILE A 302 -1.07 18.74 8.51
CA ILE A 302 -2.17 17.81 8.83
C ILE A 302 -3.52 18.38 8.39
N VAL A 303 -3.80 19.66 8.70
CA VAL A 303 -5.04 20.33 8.27
C VAL A 303 -5.15 20.38 6.74
N MET A 304 -4.06 20.68 6.04
CA MET A 304 -4.02 20.66 4.57
C MET A 304 -4.32 19.26 3.98
N LEU A 305 -3.98 18.19 4.70
CA LEU A 305 -4.16 16.81 4.25
C LEU A 305 -5.53 16.21 4.62
N ILE A 306 -6.41 16.92 5.33
CA ILE A 306 -7.76 16.45 5.70
C ILE A 306 -8.60 15.93 4.50
N PRO A 307 -8.51 16.50 3.28
CA PRO A 307 -9.25 15.97 2.13
C PRO A 307 -8.65 14.68 1.54
N VAL A 308 -7.39 14.37 1.81
CA VAL A 308 -6.66 13.24 1.19
C VAL A 308 -7.23 11.85 1.56
N PRO A 309 -7.70 11.59 2.80
CA PRO A 309 -8.43 10.36 3.11
C PRO A 309 -9.58 10.01 2.15
N MET A 310 -10.30 11.01 1.60
CA MET A 310 -11.37 10.75 0.63
C MET A 310 -10.82 10.18 -0.69
N PHE A 311 -9.65 10.63 -1.12
CA PHE A 311 -8.97 10.03 -2.27
C PHE A 311 -8.64 8.56 -2.01
N TRP A 312 -8.09 8.23 -0.84
CA TRP A 312 -7.73 6.84 -0.51
C TRP A 312 -8.96 5.94 -0.34
N ALA A 313 -10.06 6.47 0.22
CA ALA A 313 -11.33 5.75 0.33
C ALA A 313 -11.89 5.34 -1.05
N LEU A 314 -11.61 6.12 -2.08
CA LEU A 314 -11.97 5.80 -3.47
C LEU A 314 -10.92 4.91 -4.14
N TYR A 315 -9.64 5.25 -4.02
CA TYR A 315 -8.55 4.51 -4.65
C TYR A 315 -8.45 3.05 -4.18
N ASP A 316 -8.63 2.78 -2.90
CA ASP A 316 -8.50 1.42 -2.37
C ASP A 316 -9.67 0.49 -2.75
N GLN A 317 -10.80 1.02 -3.25
CA GLN A 317 -11.91 0.19 -3.74
C GLN A 317 -11.57 -0.61 -5.00
N GLN A 318 -10.48 -0.25 -5.70
CA GLN A 318 -10.04 -1.01 -6.87
C GLN A 318 -9.66 -2.46 -6.53
N GLY A 319 -9.26 -2.74 -5.27
CA GLY A 319 -8.91 -4.09 -4.81
C GLY A 319 -10.07 -4.87 -4.21
N SER A 320 -11.23 -4.24 -4.01
CA SER A 320 -12.42 -4.83 -3.41
C SER A 320 -13.63 -4.70 -4.34
N THR A 321 -14.35 -3.59 -4.27
CA THR A 321 -15.59 -3.35 -5.00
C THR A 321 -15.42 -3.48 -6.52
N TRP A 322 -14.31 -2.99 -7.09
CA TRP A 322 -14.10 -3.10 -8.53
C TRP A 322 -13.78 -4.53 -8.97
N VAL A 323 -13.12 -5.32 -8.12
CA VAL A 323 -12.90 -6.76 -8.39
C VAL A 323 -14.25 -7.49 -8.41
N LEU A 324 -15.14 -7.19 -7.47
CA LEU A 324 -16.49 -7.78 -7.42
C LEU A 324 -17.35 -7.34 -8.61
N GLN A 325 -17.24 -6.08 -9.05
CA GLN A 325 -17.89 -5.62 -10.29
C GLN A 325 -17.35 -6.39 -11.50
N ALA A 326 -16.03 -6.58 -11.59
CA ALA A 326 -15.39 -7.28 -12.70
C ALA A 326 -15.78 -8.76 -12.80
N VAL A 327 -16.16 -9.42 -11.69
CA VAL A 327 -16.70 -10.80 -11.71
C VAL A 327 -18.01 -10.88 -12.51
N GLY A 328 -18.82 -9.82 -12.53
CA GLY A 328 -20.04 -9.76 -13.34
C GLY A 328 -19.80 -9.42 -14.82
N MET A 329 -18.57 -9.06 -15.20
CA MET A 329 -18.26 -8.59 -16.55
C MET A 329 -17.69 -9.70 -17.44
N ASN A 330 -17.72 -9.50 -18.75
CA ASN A 330 -17.05 -10.40 -19.68
C ASN A 330 -15.52 -10.21 -19.59
N SER A 331 -14.83 -11.27 -19.17
CA SER A 331 -13.37 -11.33 -19.02
C SER A 331 -12.58 -11.38 -20.34
N LYS A 332 -13.25 -11.53 -21.49
CA LYS A 332 -12.59 -11.61 -22.81
C LYS A 332 -12.29 -10.23 -23.38
N ILE A 333 -11.01 -9.98 -23.64
CA ILE A 333 -10.49 -8.77 -24.27
C ILE A 333 -10.24 -9.05 -25.77
N PHE A 334 -9.90 -7.99 -26.50
CA PHE A 334 -9.45 -8.02 -27.88
C PHE A 334 -8.40 -9.13 -28.12
N PHE A 335 -8.48 -9.79 -29.29
CA PHE A 335 -7.67 -10.95 -29.68
C PHE A 335 -7.89 -12.25 -28.87
N GLY A 336 -8.98 -12.35 -28.09
CA GLY A 336 -9.29 -13.59 -27.36
C GLY A 336 -8.46 -13.80 -26.09
N LEU A 337 -7.73 -12.77 -25.65
CA LEU A 337 -7.05 -12.77 -24.35
C LEU A 337 -8.08 -12.65 -23.23
N GLU A 338 -8.04 -13.58 -22.28
CA GLU A 338 -8.89 -13.55 -21.09
C GLU A 338 -8.13 -12.96 -19.91
N ILE A 339 -8.69 -11.91 -19.29
CA ILE A 339 -8.16 -11.29 -18.07
C ILE A 339 -9.05 -11.66 -16.90
N LEU A 340 -8.45 -12.20 -15.84
CA LEU A 340 -9.17 -12.56 -14.63
C LEU A 340 -9.64 -11.29 -13.88
N PRO A 341 -10.80 -11.31 -13.20
CA PRO A 341 -11.32 -10.13 -12.49
C PRO A 341 -10.34 -9.50 -11.48
N ASP A 342 -9.54 -10.32 -10.80
CA ASP A 342 -8.52 -9.92 -9.84
C ASP A 342 -7.19 -9.46 -10.49
N GLN A 343 -7.06 -9.54 -11.81
CA GLN A 343 -5.94 -8.95 -12.57
C GLN A 343 -6.19 -7.48 -12.95
N MET A 344 -7.35 -6.90 -12.63
CA MET A 344 -7.65 -5.49 -12.92
C MET A 344 -6.61 -4.52 -12.35
N GLY A 345 -5.99 -4.86 -11.21
CA GLY A 345 -4.92 -4.06 -10.61
C GLY A 345 -3.64 -3.92 -11.46
N VAL A 346 -3.40 -4.83 -12.42
CA VAL A 346 -2.24 -4.79 -13.32
C VAL A 346 -2.19 -3.49 -14.12
N LEU A 347 -3.37 -3.02 -14.57
CA LEU A 347 -3.48 -1.79 -15.34
C LEU A 347 -3.01 -0.58 -14.53
N ASN A 348 -3.33 -0.52 -13.23
CA ASN A 348 -2.90 0.57 -12.37
C ASN A 348 -1.37 0.66 -12.26
N ALA A 349 -0.69 -0.46 -12.01
CA ALA A 349 0.78 -0.49 -11.93
C ALA A 349 1.44 -0.06 -13.25
N PHE A 350 0.89 -0.52 -14.38
CA PHE A 350 1.36 -0.10 -15.71
C PHE A 350 1.13 1.40 -15.96
N LEU A 351 -0.07 1.90 -15.69
CA LEU A 351 -0.42 3.31 -15.90
C LEU A 351 0.42 4.24 -15.04
N ILE A 352 0.78 3.86 -13.81
CA ILE A 352 1.68 4.65 -12.97
C ILE A 352 3.06 4.77 -13.61
N LEU A 353 3.64 3.65 -14.05
CA LEU A 353 4.96 3.63 -14.71
C LEU A 353 4.98 4.44 -16.01
N PHE A 354 3.86 4.44 -16.75
CA PHE A 354 3.72 5.19 -17.99
C PHE A 354 3.42 6.69 -17.75
N PHE A 355 2.50 7.02 -16.83
CA PHE A 355 2.04 8.39 -16.62
C PHE A 355 3.05 9.25 -15.86
N ILE A 356 3.89 8.70 -14.98
CA ILE A 356 4.92 9.51 -14.31
C ILE A 356 5.83 10.24 -15.33
N PRO A 357 6.52 9.53 -16.25
CA PRO A 357 7.38 10.20 -17.23
C PRO A 357 6.57 11.06 -18.21
N LEU A 358 5.37 10.64 -18.61
CA LEU A 358 4.49 11.41 -19.49
C LEU A 358 4.11 12.75 -18.86
N PHE A 359 3.66 12.75 -17.60
CA PHE A 359 3.25 13.96 -16.92
C PHE A 359 4.43 14.88 -16.62
N GLN A 360 5.58 14.33 -16.22
CA GLN A 360 6.77 15.12 -15.93
C GLN A 360 7.41 15.74 -17.18
N SER A 361 7.47 14.99 -18.28
CA SER A 361 8.20 15.43 -19.48
C SER A 361 7.33 16.16 -20.49
N VAL A 362 6.02 15.87 -20.53
CA VAL A 362 5.10 16.39 -21.55
C VAL A 362 4.00 17.23 -20.94
N VAL A 363 3.17 16.66 -20.06
CA VAL A 363 1.93 17.33 -19.60
C VAL A 363 2.23 18.57 -18.76
N TYR A 364 3.07 18.47 -17.73
CA TYR A 364 3.35 19.61 -16.85
C TYR A 364 4.08 20.75 -17.58
N PRO A 365 5.16 20.49 -18.36
CA PRO A 365 5.80 21.55 -19.14
C PRO A 365 4.84 22.19 -20.15
N PHE A 366 3.99 21.42 -20.80
CA PHE A 366 2.99 21.95 -21.74
C PHE A 366 2.00 22.91 -21.05
N VAL A 367 1.43 22.50 -19.91
CA VAL A 367 0.48 23.35 -19.17
C VAL A 367 1.16 24.62 -18.64
N GLU A 368 2.40 24.52 -18.19
CA GLU A 368 3.18 25.69 -17.76
C GLU A 368 3.51 26.63 -18.93
N ASN A 369 3.81 26.07 -20.11
CA ASN A 369 3.99 26.84 -21.34
C ASN A 369 2.70 27.54 -21.81
N CYS A 370 1.53 26.98 -21.49
CA CYS A 370 0.24 27.64 -21.70
C CYS A 370 -0.06 28.75 -20.67
N GLY A 371 0.89 29.10 -19.78
CA GLY A 371 0.75 30.19 -18.81
C GLY A 371 0.11 29.78 -17.47
N PHE A 372 -0.22 28.50 -17.29
CA PHE A 372 -0.81 28.01 -16.04
C PHE A 372 0.25 27.46 -15.09
N LYS A 373 0.55 28.22 -14.02
CA LYS A 373 1.46 27.76 -12.96
C LYS A 373 0.88 26.55 -12.21
N LEU A 374 1.54 25.40 -12.33
CA LEU A 374 1.13 24.15 -11.67
C LEU A 374 1.70 24.04 -10.25
N THR A 375 0.98 24.55 -9.26
CA THR A 375 1.33 24.35 -7.85
C THR A 375 1.02 22.92 -7.38
N MET A 376 1.72 22.43 -6.36
CA MET A 376 1.45 21.10 -5.78
C MET A 376 -0.01 20.94 -5.34
N LEU A 377 -0.58 21.99 -4.73
CA LEU A 377 -1.99 22.02 -4.32
C LEU A 377 -2.95 21.89 -5.49
N ARG A 378 -2.67 22.56 -6.63
CA ARG A 378 -3.48 22.42 -7.85
C ARG A 378 -3.43 21.00 -8.41
N LYS A 379 -2.25 20.36 -8.39
CA LYS A 379 -2.11 18.96 -8.80
C LYS A 379 -2.92 18.02 -7.90
N MET A 380 -2.89 18.23 -6.58
CA MET A 380 -3.70 17.46 -5.63
C MET A 380 -5.20 17.64 -5.89
N ALA A 381 -5.67 18.88 -6.09
CA ALA A 381 -7.07 19.17 -6.36
C ALA A 381 -7.55 18.55 -7.69
N ALA A 382 -6.74 18.68 -8.76
CA ALA A 382 -7.04 18.07 -10.06
C ALA A 382 -7.12 16.55 -9.96
N GLY A 383 -6.21 15.91 -9.21
CA GLY A 383 -6.27 14.48 -8.92
C GLY A 383 -7.58 14.07 -8.26
N GLY A 384 -8.02 14.82 -7.24
CA GLY A 384 -9.31 14.57 -6.58
C GLY A 384 -10.52 14.65 -7.51
N VAL A 385 -10.54 15.62 -8.43
CA VAL A 385 -11.59 15.74 -9.46
C VAL A 385 -11.58 14.55 -10.41
N LEU A 386 -10.39 14.12 -10.88
CA LEU A 386 -10.26 12.95 -11.75
C LEU A 386 -10.71 11.66 -11.05
N THR A 387 -10.43 11.51 -9.75
CA THR A 387 -10.93 10.38 -8.95
C THR A 387 -12.45 10.42 -8.81
N ALA A 388 -13.07 11.59 -8.64
CA ALA A 388 -14.53 11.69 -8.63
C ALA A 388 -15.14 11.28 -9.99
N LEU A 389 -14.52 11.73 -11.09
CA LEU A 389 -14.95 11.36 -12.45
C LEU A 389 -14.82 9.85 -12.71
N SER A 390 -13.76 9.20 -12.23
CA SER A 390 -13.61 7.74 -12.41
C SER A 390 -14.71 6.95 -11.71
N PHE A 391 -15.22 7.43 -10.57
CA PHE A 391 -16.34 6.82 -9.88
C PHE A 391 -17.68 7.03 -10.58
N ILE A 392 -17.87 8.16 -11.26
CA ILE A 392 -19.04 8.35 -12.14
C ILE A 392 -19.01 7.31 -13.27
N VAL A 393 -17.86 7.10 -13.90
CA VAL A 393 -17.69 6.06 -14.94
C VAL A 393 -17.98 4.66 -14.37
N CYS A 394 -17.45 4.33 -13.18
CA CYS A 394 -17.73 3.06 -12.51
C CYS A 394 -19.23 2.86 -12.23
N GLY A 395 -19.94 3.91 -11.79
CA GLY A 395 -21.39 3.88 -11.58
C GLY A 395 -22.17 3.66 -12.87
N ILE A 396 -21.79 4.31 -13.96
CA ILE A 396 -22.38 4.09 -15.29
C ILE A 396 -22.20 2.64 -15.73
N VAL A 397 -20.99 2.08 -15.57
CA VAL A 397 -20.70 0.67 -15.87
C VAL A 397 -21.60 -0.25 -15.04
N GLN A 398 -21.81 0.05 -13.76
CA GLN A 398 -22.70 -0.73 -12.90
C GLN A 398 -24.17 -0.70 -13.38
N LEU A 399 -24.66 0.44 -13.88
CA LEU A 399 -26.02 0.54 -14.40
C LEU A 399 -26.22 -0.35 -15.63
N PHE A 400 -25.26 -0.39 -16.54
CA PHE A 400 -25.29 -1.31 -17.69
C PHE A 400 -25.21 -2.77 -17.24
N LEU A 401 -24.34 -3.05 -16.26
CA LEU A 401 -24.17 -4.40 -15.74
C LEU A 401 -25.45 -4.92 -15.07
N ASN A 402 -26.14 -4.10 -14.27
CA ASN A 402 -27.41 -4.46 -13.63
C ASN A 402 -28.50 -4.83 -14.64
N GLY A 403 -28.48 -4.26 -15.85
CA GLY A 403 -29.38 -4.66 -16.93
C GLY A 403 -29.11 -6.05 -17.52
N SER A 404 -27.92 -6.60 -17.29
CA SER A 404 -27.48 -7.91 -17.77
C SER A 404 -27.44 -9.00 -16.69
N LEU A 405 -27.41 -8.61 -15.41
CA LEU A 405 -27.38 -9.56 -14.28
C LEU A 405 -28.77 -10.20 -14.07
N PRO A 406 -28.82 -11.48 -13.66
CA PRO A 406 -30.08 -12.15 -13.34
C PRO A 406 -30.75 -11.48 -12.12
N TYR A 407 -32.08 -11.33 -12.18
CA TYR A 407 -32.87 -10.80 -11.08
C TYR A 407 -32.82 -11.74 -9.86
N ILE A 408 -32.39 -11.22 -8.71
CA ILE A 408 -32.44 -11.95 -7.44
C ILE A 408 -33.88 -11.88 -6.92
N PRO A 409 -34.59 -13.01 -6.77
CA PRO A 409 -35.98 -12.98 -6.34
C PRO A 409 -36.12 -12.48 -4.89
N MET A 410 -37.22 -11.76 -4.62
CA MET A 410 -37.57 -11.33 -3.26
C MET A 410 -38.08 -12.50 -2.41
N ALA A 411 -38.28 -12.28 -1.10
CA ALA A 411 -38.91 -13.27 -0.23
C ALA A 411 -40.25 -13.74 -0.83
N ASN A 412 -40.43 -15.06 -0.94
CA ASN A 412 -41.54 -15.77 -1.61
C ASN A 412 -41.54 -15.80 -3.15
N GLU A 413 -40.47 -15.37 -3.82
CA GLU A 413 -40.30 -15.58 -5.26
C GLU A 413 -39.17 -16.59 -5.53
N ALA A 414 -39.28 -17.36 -6.62
CA ALA A 414 -38.20 -18.22 -7.10
C ALA A 414 -37.92 -17.90 -8.57
N HIS A 415 -36.66 -17.74 -8.92
CA HIS A 415 -36.25 -17.46 -10.29
C HIS A 415 -35.51 -18.68 -10.86
N LEU A 416 -35.99 -19.22 -11.97
CA LEU A 416 -35.37 -20.34 -12.67
C LEU A 416 -34.80 -19.85 -14.00
N THR A 417 -33.48 -19.94 -14.15
CA THR A 417 -32.79 -19.63 -15.42
C THR A 417 -32.35 -20.93 -16.05
N ILE A 418 -32.82 -21.20 -17.28
CA ILE A 418 -32.43 -22.38 -18.05
C ILE A 418 -31.61 -21.92 -19.24
N ILE A 419 -30.42 -22.49 -19.40
CA ILE A 419 -29.47 -22.13 -20.46
C ILE A 419 -29.25 -23.35 -21.34
N ASN A 420 -29.56 -23.23 -22.62
CA ASN A 420 -29.26 -24.26 -23.61
C ASN A 420 -27.86 -23.99 -24.20
N THR A 421 -26.86 -24.76 -23.76
CA THR A 421 -25.48 -24.65 -24.23
C THR A 421 -25.21 -25.41 -25.53
N LEU A 422 -26.21 -26.11 -26.08
CA LEU A 422 -26.04 -26.93 -27.28
C LEU A 422 -26.15 -26.06 -28.55
N PRO A 423 -25.21 -26.20 -29.51
CA PRO A 423 -25.09 -25.28 -30.63
C PRO A 423 -26.16 -25.47 -31.73
N THR A 424 -26.83 -26.62 -31.77
CA THR A 424 -27.74 -27.01 -32.87
C THR A 424 -29.00 -27.77 -32.42
N CYS A 425 -29.21 -27.94 -31.11
CA CYS A 425 -30.33 -28.73 -30.60
C CYS A 425 -31.24 -27.83 -29.77
N ASP A 426 -32.51 -27.75 -30.16
CA ASP A 426 -33.53 -27.03 -29.43
C ASP A 426 -34.11 -27.94 -28.34
N PHE A 427 -34.31 -27.41 -27.13
CA PHE A 427 -34.92 -28.16 -26.04
C PHE A 427 -36.21 -27.49 -25.60
N LYS A 428 -37.24 -28.32 -25.40
CA LYS A 428 -38.55 -27.91 -24.92
C LYS A 428 -38.60 -28.10 -23.41
N VAL A 429 -38.85 -27.01 -22.69
CA VAL A 429 -39.00 -27.06 -21.24
C VAL A 429 -40.49 -27.11 -20.91
N ILE A 430 -40.88 -28.12 -20.12
CA ILE A 430 -42.24 -28.27 -19.59
C ILE A 430 -42.14 -28.10 -18.08
N ILE A 431 -42.87 -27.11 -17.55
CA ILE A 431 -43.01 -26.88 -16.11
C ILE A 431 -44.49 -27.03 -15.81
N ASP A 432 -44.84 -27.80 -14.78
CA ASP A 432 -46.22 -28.04 -14.40
C ASP A 432 -46.98 -26.72 -14.26
N SER A 433 -48.18 -26.66 -14.85
CA SER A 433 -49.08 -25.50 -14.82
C SER A 433 -48.64 -24.28 -15.66
N ARG A 434 -47.66 -24.41 -16.57
CA ARG A 434 -47.28 -23.35 -17.53
C ARG A 434 -47.20 -23.86 -18.97
N GLU A 435 -47.39 -22.94 -19.92
CA GLU A 435 -47.23 -23.26 -21.34
C GLU A 435 -45.77 -23.67 -21.63
N PRO A 436 -45.56 -24.78 -22.37
CA PRO A 436 -44.23 -25.19 -22.79
C PRO A 436 -43.56 -24.11 -23.62
N PHE A 437 -42.26 -23.89 -23.41
CA PHE A 437 -41.49 -22.94 -24.22
C PHE A 437 -40.25 -23.59 -24.79
N ASP A 438 -39.96 -23.27 -26.04
CA ASP A 438 -38.79 -23.75 -26.76
C ASP A 438 -37.58 -22.84 -26.48
N LEU A 439 -36.43 -23.47 -26.22
CA LEU A 439 -35.13 -22.85 -26.05
C LEU A 439 -34.25 -23.15 -27.27
N PRO A 440 -34.16 -22.23 -28.26
CA PRO A 440 -33.40 -22.48 -29.47
C PRO A 440 -31.89 -22.57 -29.21
N GLY A 441 -31.21 -23.42 -29.98
CA GLY A 441 -29.76 -23.56 -29.97
C GLY A 441 -29.09 -22.23 -30.32
N LYS A 442 -28.15 -21.79 -29.47
CA LYS A 442 -27.51 -20.45 -29.44
C LYS A 442 -28.31 -19.30 -28.81
N SER A 443 -29.36 -19.56 -28.03
CA SER A 443 -29.90 -18.50 -27.16
C SER A 443 -29.16 -18.46 -25.82
N PHE A 444 -28.56 -17.32 -25.48
CA PHE A 444 -27.75 -17.17 -24.27
C PHE A 444 -28.56 -17.00 -22.98
N GLN A 445 -29.88 -16.82 -23.03
CA GLN A 445 -30.73 -16.77 -21.83
C GLN A 445 -32.22 -16.65 -22.23
N LYS A 446 -33.09 -17.45 -21.60
CA LYS A 446 -34.51 -17.11 -21.49
C LYS A 446 -34.88 -17.16 -20.01
N MET A 447 -35.25 -16.02 -19.45
CA MET A 447 -35.56 -15.87 -18.03
C MET A 447 -37.06 -16.05 -17.82
N MET A 448 -37.46 -16.84 -16.81
CA MET A 448 -38.86 -17.02 -16.45
C MET A 448 -39.04 -16.79 -14.95
N LYS A 449 -39.93 -15.85 -14.61
CA LYS A 449 -40.33 -15.56 -13.23
C LYS A 449 -41.33 -16.62 -12.77
N VAL A 450 -40.97 -17.44 -11.78
CA VAL A 450 -41.91 -18.34 -11.10
C VAL A 450 -42.42 -17.58 -9.87
N VAL A 451 -43.69 -17.18 -9.93
CA VAL A 451 -44.40 -16.53 -8.81
C VAL A 451 -45.07 -17.61 -8.00
#